data_AF-A0A7S2XYT0-F1
#
_entry.id   AF-A0A7S2XYT0-F1
#
_cell.length_a   1.000
_cell.length_b   1.000
_cell.length_c   1.000
_cell.angle_alpha   90.00
_cell.angle_beta   90.00
_cell.angle_gamma   90.00
#
_symmetry.space_group_name_H-M   'P 1'
#
loop_
_entity.id
_entity.type
_entity.pdbx_description
1 polymer ?
#
loop_
_entity_poly.entity_id
_entity_poly.type
_entity_poly.pdbx_seq_one_letter_code
_entity_poly.pdbx_strand_id
1 'polypeptide(L)'
;AGVDLRVLVLLRNADEILKSTTMNRKFSTFGNQARLLTDHCRLLTYSVLALDPDYWECFDYNNPTFNLDRIGQHINFKGNNGDFRKVATDFFSPRKKSIEFTSAQRAIIHGLEECMSNLRRICYEKHGDKSHS
;
A
#
# COMPACT_ATOMS: atom_id res chain seq x y z
N ALA A 1 -2.82 -27.70 12.55
CA ALA A 1 -2.78 -26.26 12.88
C ALA A 1 -2.32 -25.52 11.64
N GLY A 2 -3.27 -24.94 10.88
CA GLY A 2 -2.94 -24.11 9.72
C GLY A 2 -2.62 -22.70 10.22
N VAL A 3 -1.49 -22.15 9.82
CA VAL A 3 -1.21 -20.74 10.05
C VAL A 3 -2.25 -19.96 9.27
N ASP A 4 -3.08 -19.17 9.95
CA ASP A 4 -4.03 -18.26 9.33
C ASP A 4 -3.22 -17.12 8.69
N LEU A 5 -2.68 -17.39 7.50
CA LEU A 5 -1.83 -16.46 6.76
C LEU A 5 -2.72 -15.43 6.09
N ARG A 6 -2.79 -14.24 6.70
CA ARG A 6 -3.54 -13.12 6.15
C ARG A 6 -2.60 -12.15 5.45
N VAL A 7 -2.91 -11.83 4.20
CA VAL A 7 -2.13 -10.91 3.38
C VAL A 7 -2.58 -9.47 3.65
N LEU A 8 -1.65 -8.63 4.09
CA LEU A 8 -1.90 -7.21 4.31
C LEU A 8 -1.47 -6.40 3.09
N VAL A 9 -2.42 -5.77 2.41
CA VAL A 9 -2.15 -4.86 1.28
C VAL A 9 -2.14 -3.43 1.79
N LEU A 10 -0.99 -2.78 1.72
CA LEU A 10 -0.79 -1.40 2.17
C LEU A 10 -0.67 -0.46 0.95
N LEU A 11 -1.69 0.37 0.72
CA LEU A 11 -1.76 1.27 -0.44
C LEU A 11 -1.33 2.69 -0.09
N ARG A 12 -0.32 3.18 -0.80
CA ARG A 12 0.18 4.56 -0.73
C ARG A 12 0.06 5.23 -2.09
N ASN A 13 0.34 6.53 -2.16
CA ASN A 13 0.42 7.18 -3.46
C ASN A 13 1.65 6.71 -4.23
N ALA A 14 1.51 6.58 -5.55
CA ALA A 14 2.59 6.11 -6.43
C ALA A 14 3.84 6.99 -6.30
N ASP A 15 3.66 8.30 -6.13
CA ASP A 15 4.73 9.26 -5.95
C ASP A 15 5.53 9.01 -4.67
N GLU A 16 4.85 8.74 -3.55
CA GLU A 16 5.47 8.43 -2.27
C GLU A 16 6.28 7.14 -2.31
N ILE A 17 5.75 6.09 -2.97
CA ILE A 17 6.43 4.81 -3.14
C ILE A 17 7.70 5.00 -3.98
N LEU A 18 7.57 5.72 -5.09
CA LEU A 18 8.70 5.93 -6.00
C LEU A 18 9.78 6.82 -5.37
N LYS A 19 9.41 7.87 -4.62
CA LYS A 19 10.36 8.68 -3.85
C LYS A 19 11.08 7.85 -2.79
N SER A 20 10.35 7.02 -2.05
CA SER A 20 10.92 6.17 -1.00
C SER A 20 11.96 5.19 -1.54
N THR A 21 11.69 4.61 -2.71
CA THR A 21 12.57 3.62 -3.35
C THR A 21 13.75 4.26 -4.07
N THR A 22 13.54 5.35 -4.81
CA THR A 22 14.58 5.98 -5.63
C THR A 22 15.50 6.92 -4.84
N MET A 23 14.95 7.73 -3.92
CA MET A 23 15.71 8.81 -3.27
C MET A 23 16.35 8.38 -1.95
N ASN A 24 15.66 7.56 -1.16
CA ASN A 24 16.16 7.17 0.16
C ASN A 24 17.04 5.91 0.11
N ARG A 25 16.88 5.06 -0.90
CA ARG A 25 17.53 3.74 -0.97
C ARG A 25 18.41 3.53 -2.21
N LYS A 26 18.44 4.50 -3.15
CA LYS A 26 19.29 4.52 -4.36
C LYS A 26 19.29 3.21 -5.18
N PHE A 27 18.14 2.53 -5.30
CA PHE A 27 18.08 1.20 -5.92
C PHE A 27 18.38 1.18 -7.43
N SER A 28 17.87 2.14 -8.20
CA SER A 28 18.21 2.32 -9.63
C SER A 28 17.80 3.71 -10.13
N THR A 29 18.00 3.96 -11.43
CA THR A 29 17.42 5.12 -12.11
C THR A 29 15.90 5.15 -11.94
N PHE A 30 15.36 6.37 -11.91
CA PHE A 30 13.93 6.63 -11.70
C PHE A 30 13.03 5.84 -12.65
N GLY A 31 13.35 5.84 -13.95
CA GLY A 31 12.55 5.14 -14.97
C GLY A 31 12.49 3.64 -14.75
N ASN A 32 13.62 3.03 -14.36
CA ASN A 32 13.67 1.59 -14.09
C ASN A 32 12.88 1.23 -12.84
N GLN A 33 12.94 2.04 -11.78
CA GLN A 33 12.13 1.81 -10.57
C GLN A 33 10.63 1.96 -10.84
N ALA A 34 10.23 2.98 -11.60
CA ALA A 34 8.81 3.17 -11.93
C ALA A 34 8.25 1.98 -12.73
N ARG A 35 9.00 1.48 -13.71
CA ARG A 35 8.64 0.27 -14.46
C ARG A 35 8.56 -0.96 -13.55
N LEU A 36 9.60 -1.20 -12.74
CA LEU A 36 9.64 -2.34 -11.82
C LEU A 36 8.47 -2.33 -10.84
N LEU A 37 8.18 -1.16 -10.24
CA LEU A 37 7.04 -0.99 -9.34
C LEU A 37 5.70 -1.19 -10.05
N THR A 38 5.59 -0.78 -11.33
CA THR A 38 4.39 -1.02 -12.13
C THR A 38 4.19 -2.52 -12.36
N ASP A 39 5.24 -3.24 -12.74
CA ASP A 39 5.18 -4.69 -12.96
C ASP A 39 4.87 -5.44 -11.66
N HIS A 40 5.46 -5.03 -10.53
CA HIS A 40 5.14 -5.58 -9.21
C HIS A 40 3.70 -5.27 -8.78
N CYS A 41 3.20 -4.06 -9.05
CA CYS A 41 1.82 -3.70 -8.77
C CYS A 41 0.84 -4.58 -9.57
N ARG A 42 1.14 -4.86 -10.85
CA ARG A 42 0.33 -5.77 -11.67
C ARG A 42 0.33 -7.18 -11.11
N LEU A 43 1.51 -7.71 -10.77
CA LEU A 43 1.63 -9.04 -10.15
C LEU A 43 0.86 -9.12 -8.83
N LEU A 44 1.00 -8.12 -7.96
CA LEU A 44 0.23 -8.04 -6.71
C LEU A 44 -1.28 -8.03 -6.97
N THR A 45 -1.72 -7.26 -7.97
CA THR A 45 -3.13 -7.20 -8.37
C THR A 45 -3.66 -8.57 -8.79
N TYR A 46 -2.92 -9.30 -9.62
CA TYR A 46 -3.29 -10.67 -10.00
C TYR A 46 -3.32 -11.62 -8.81
N SER A 47 -2.32 -11.56 -7.93
CA SER A 47 -2.27 -12.39 -6.73
C SER A 47 -3.47 -12.13 -5.82
N VAL A 48 -3.80 -10.86 -5.57
CA VAL A 48 -4.91 -10.45 -4.71
C VAL A 48 -6.26 -10.89 -5.29
N LEU A 49 -6.45 -10.80 -6.61
CA LEU A 49 -7.67 -11.27 -7.26
C LEU A 49 -7.83 -12.79 -7.22
N ALA A 50 -6.74 -13.54 -7.12
CA ALA A 50 -6.76 -15.00 -7.00
C ALA A 50 -6.93 -15.49 -5.56
N LEU A 51 -6.73 -14.62 -4.57
CA LEU A 51 -6.92 -14.95 -3.16
C LEU A 51 -8.39 -14.85 -2.76
N ASP A 52 -8.81 -15.76 -1.90
CA ASP A 52 -10.09 -15.66 -1.21
C ASP A 52 -10.11 -14.36 -0.38
N PRO A 53 -11.15 -13.50 -0.53
CA PRO A 53 -11.28 -12.24 0.20
C PRO A 53 -11.14 -12.35 1.72
N ASP A 54 -11.43 -13.51 2.32
CA ASP A 54 -11.31 -13.68 3.78
C ASP A 54 -9.84 -13.79 4.25
N TYR A 55 -8.91 -14.00 3.32
CA TYR A 55 -7.48 -14.18 3.59
C TYR A 55 -6.62 -12.96 3.29
N TRP A 56 -7.21 -11.83 2.95
CA TRP A 56 -6.47 -10.58 2.80
C TRP A 56 -7.29 -9.37 3.24
N GLU A 57 -6.60 -8.29 3.58
CA GLU A 57 -7.23 -7.01 3.87
C GLU A 57 -6.38 -5.88 3.30
N CYS A 58 -7.05 -4.80 2.94
CA CYS A 58 -6.43 -3.67 2.28
C CYS A 58 -6.61 -2.38 3.09
N PHE A 59 -5.51 -1.65 3.23
CA PHE A 59 -5.46 -0.40 3.96
C PHE A 59 -4.84 0.67 3.07
N ASP A 60 -5.65 1.68 2.73
CA ASP A 60 -5.18 2.87 2.00
C ASP A 60 -4.86 3.99 2.99
N TYR A 61 -3.60 4.44 2.98
CA TYR A 61 -3.12 5.55 3.82
C TYR A 61 -3.80 6.88 3.51
N ASN A 62 -4.36 7.02 2.31
CA ASN A 62 -5.06 8.22 1.88
C ASN A 62 -6.55 8.17 2.21
N ASN A 63 -7.04 7.04 2.74
CA ASN A 63 -8.42 6.95 3.17
C ASN A 63 -8.58 7.74 4.48
N PRO A 64 -9.49 8.74 4.55
CA PRO A 64 -9.73 9.49 5.79
C PRO A 64 -10.21 8.61 6.96
N THR A 65 -10.74 7.41 6.70
CA THR A 65 -11.14 6.44 7.72
C THR A 65 -10.03 5.46 8.11
N PHE A 66 -8.79 5.68 7.62
CA PHE A 66 -7.64 4.86 7.96
C PHE A 66 -7.42 4.80 9.47
N ASN A 67 -7.49 3.58 10.02
CA ASN A 67 -7.27 3.32 11.43
C ASN A 67 -6.13 2.31 11.60
N LEU A 68 -5.01 2.76 12.16
CA LEU A 68 -3.85 1.92 12.46
C LEU A 68 -4.22 0.74 13.36
N ASP A 69 -5.12 0.91 14.32
CA ASP A 69 -5.46 -0.15 15.28
C ASP A 69 -6.09 -1.38 14.58
N ARG A 70 -6.78 -1.18 13.45
CA ARG A 70 -7.31 -2.29 12.62
C ARG A 70 -6.20 -3.15 12.02
N ILE A 71 -5.05 -2.56 11.66
CA ILE A 71 -3.89 -3.32 11.18
C ILE A 71 -3.37 -4.22 12.29
N GLY A 72 -3.25 -3.70 13.52
CA GLY A 72 -2.78 -4.46 14.68
C GLY A 72 -3.68 -5.67 14.99
N GLN A 73 -5.00 -5.48 14.88
CA GLN A 73 -5.98 -6.57 15.00
C GLN A 73 -5.83 -7.60 13.89
N HIS A 74 -5.65 -7.16 12.64
CA HIS A 74 -5.55 -8.05 11.48
C HIS A 74 -4.30 -8.94 11.52
N ILE A 75 -3.16 -8.40 11.97
CA ILE A 75 -1.90 -9.16 12.07
C ILE A 75 -1.74 -9.89 13.41
N ASN A 76 -2.79 -9.91 14.25
CA ASN A 76 -2.79 -10.53 15.58
C ASN A 76 -1.60 -10.08 16.45
N PHE A 77 -1.31 -8.78 16.45
CA PHE A 77 -0.22 -8.23 17.25
C PHE A 77 -0.55 -8.37 18.74
N LYS A 78 0.22 -9.18 19.47
CA LYS A 78 -0.02 -9.50 20.89
C LYS A 78 0.50 -8.44 21.89
N GLY A 79 1.06 -7.34 21.41
CA GLY A 79 1.51 -6.24 22.27
C GLY A 79 0.37 -5.29 22.62
N ASN A 80 0.57 -4.46 23.65
CA ASN A 80 -0.42 -3.45 24.01
C ASN A 80 -0.59 -2.43 22.86
N ASN A 81 -1.81 -1.89 22.67
CA ASN A 81 -2.12 -0.96 21.56
C ASN A 81 -1.14 0.23 21.45
N GLY A 82 -0.56 0.68 22.56
CA GLY A 82 0.46 1.73 22.59
C GLY A 82 1.78 1.34 21.91
N ASP A 83 2.21 0.09 22.04
CA ASP A 83 3.45 -0.41 21.43
C ASP A 83 3.28 -0.59 19.93
N PHE A 84 2.13 -1.13 19.51
CA PHE A 84 1.78 -1.21 18.10
C PHE A 84 1.72 0.18 17.48
N ARG A 85 1.03 1.15 18.11
CA ARG A 85 0.96 2.51 17.57
C ARG A 85 2.32 3.16 17.42
N LYS A 86 3.27 2.92 18.34
CA LYS A 86 4.63 3.47 18.22
C LYS A 86 5.36 2.88 17.02
N VAL A 87 5.40 1.54 16.92
CA VAL A 87 6.01 0.83 15.78
C VAL A 87 5.32 1.25 14.49
N ALA A 88 4.00 1.19 14.46
CA ALA A 88 3.20 1.58 13.32
C ALA A 88 3.49 3.02 12.89
N THR A 89 3.54 3.98 13.82
CA THR A 89 3.84 5.38 13.47
C THR A 89 5.21 5.50 12.80
N ASP A 90 6.24 4.80 13.30
CA ASP A 90 7.59 4.87 12.73
C ASP A 90 7.68 4.21 11.34
N PHE A 91 6.96 3.10 11.12
CA PHE A 91 6.98 2.35 9.85
C PHE A 91 5.98 2.90 8.80
N PHE A 92 4.89 3.50 9.27
CA PHE A 92 3.69 3.75 8.48
C PHE A 92 3.32 5.23 8.34
N SER A 93 3.96 6.15 9.06
CA SER A 93 3.69 7.58 8.89
C SER A 93 4.07 8.09 7.49
N PRO A 94 3.17 8.82 6.80
CA PRO A 94 3.50 9.50 5.54
C PRO A 94 4.65 10.47 5.75
N ARG A 95 5.70 10.38 4.92
CA ARG A 95 6.84 11.30 5.03
C ARG A 95 6.48 12.63 4.36
N LYS A 96 6.40 13.71 5.14
CA LYS A 96 5.97 15.08 4.75
C LYS A 96 6.75 15.78 3.62
N LYS A 97 7.75 15.18 2.98
CA LYS A 97 8.52 15.87 1.93
C LYS A 97 7.83 15.74 0.57
N SER A 98 7.11 16.78 0.17
CA SER A 98 6.68 16.98 -1.21
C SER A 98 7.90 17.34 -2.06
N ILE A 99 8.25 16.42 -2.96
CA ILE A 99 9.17 16.70 -4.06
C ILE A 99 8.32 16.63 -5.32
N GLU A 100 8.32 17.68 -6.11
CA GLU A 100 7.55 17.71 -7.35
C GLU A 100 8.31 16.98 -8.45
N PHE A 101 7.59 16.14 -9.21
CA PHE A 101 8.15 15.47 -10.38
C PHE A 101 8.10 16.36 -11.61
N THR A 102 9.12 16.23 -12.46
CA THR A 102 9.14 16.87 -13.77
C THR A 102 8.06 16.25 -14.68
N SER A 103 7.67 16.95 -15.75
CA SER A 103 6.66 16.46 -16.70
C SER A 103 7.05 15.12 -17.33
N ALA A 104 8.34 14.91 -17.63
CA ALA A 104 8.87 13.65 -18.15
C ALA A 104 8.77 12.51 -17.11
N GLN A 105 8.99 12.82 -15.84
CA GLN A 105 8.84 11.85 -14.74
C GLN A 105 7.36 11.47 -14.52
N ARG A 106 6.42 12.41 -14.68
CA ARG A 106 4.98 12.11 -14.58
C ARG A 106 4.50 11.14 -15.66
N ALA A 107 4.96 11.29 -16.90
CA ALA A 107 4.63 10.36 -17.98
C ALA A 107 5.06 8.91 -17.65
N ILE A 108 6.19 8.76 -16.96
CA ILE A 108 6.72 7.46 -16.53
C ILE A 108 5.92 6.89 -15.35
N ILE A 109 5.44 7.74 -14.45
CA ILE A 109 4.67 7.33 -13.26
C ILE A 109 3.23 6.96 -13.62
N HIS A 110 2.67 7.49 -14.70
CA HIS A 110 1.28 7.26 -15.09
C HIS A 110 0.87 5.78 -15.07
N GLY A 111 1.72 4.88 -15.58
CA GLY A 111 1.44 3.44 -15.55
C GLY A 111 1.38 2.85 -14.13
N LEU A 112 2.19 3.36 -13.21
CA LEU A 112 2.13 2.98 -11.79
C LEU A 112 0.89 3.56 -11.12
N GLU A 113 0.53 4.81 -11.40
CA GLU A 113 -0.69 5.46 -10.89
C GLU A 113 -1.95 4.70 -11.33
N GLU A 114 -2.04 4.35 -12.61
CA GLU A 114 -3.16 3.58 -13.16
C GLU A 114 -3.26 2.20 -12.48
N CYS A 115 -2.12 1.50 -12.33
CA CYS A 115 -2.10 0.21 -11.65
C CYS A 115 -2.54 0.33 -10.17
N MET A 116 -2.01 1.30 -9.44
CA MET A 116 -2.35 1.53 -8.03
C MET A 116 -3.82 1.94 -7.87
N SER A 117 -4.36 2.73 -8.81
CA SER A 117 -5.78 3.10 -8.86
C SER A 117 -6.67 1.85 -9.05
N ASN A 118 -6.30 0.96 -9.97
CA ASN A 118 -7.03 -0.30 -10.15
C ASN A 118 -6.97 -1.19 -8.90
N LEU A 119 -5.82 -1.29 -8.25
CA LEU A 119 -5.69 -2.05 -6.99
C LEU A 119 -6.53 -1.42 -5.86
N ARG A 120 -6.58 -0.08 -5.75
CA ARG A 120 -7.47 0.62 -4.81
C ARG A 120 -8.94 0.30 -5.08
N ARG A 121 -9.36 0.31 -6.34
CA ARG A 121 -10.73 -0.04 -6.72
C ARG A 121 -11.07 -1.48 -6.30
N ILE A 122 -10.18 -2.44 -6.56
CA ILE A 122 -10.36 -3.84 -6.14
C ILE A 122 -10.47 -3.93 -4.61
N CYS A 123 -9.60 -3.23 -3.87
CA CYS A 123 -9.67 -3.16 -2.41
C CYS A 123 -11.01 -2.61 -1.93
N TYR A 124 -11.53 -1.56 -2.57
CA TYR A 124 -12.82 -0.99 -2.22
C TYR A 124 -13.99 -1.91 -2.58
N GLU A 125 -13.97 -2.58 -3.72
CA GLU A 125 -15.03 -3.52 -4.11
C GLU A 125 -15.11 -4.75 -3.19
N LYS A 126 -13.96 -5.18 -2.63
CA LYS A 126 -13.87 -6.38 -1.79
C LYS A 126 -14.00 -6.08 -0.29
N HIS A 127 -13.55 -4.91 0.16
CA HIS A 127 -13.47 -4.55 1.59
C HIS A 127 -14.02 -3.15 1.92
N GLY A 128 -14.42 -2.36 0.92
CA GLY A 128 -14.98 -1.03 1.10
C GLY A 128 -16.31 -1.10 1.87
N ASP A 129 -16.33 -0.36 2.98
CA ASP A 129 -17.43 -0.11 3.92
C ASP A 129 -18.57 -1.14 3.97
N LYS A 130 -18.41 -2.15 4.83
CA LYS A 130 -19.55 -2.86 5.46
C LYS A 130 -20.26 -2.01 6.55
N SER A 131 -20.08 -0.68 6.57
CA SER A 131 -20.70 0.20 7.56
C SER A 131 -22.14 0.63 7.21
N HIS A 132 -22.72 0.06 6.15
CA HIS A 132 -24.13 0.25 5.76
C HIS A 132 -24.96 -1.05 5.69
N SER A 133 -24.56 -2.09 6.43
CA SER A 133 -25.38 -3.30 6.63
C SER A 133 -25.62 -3.56 8.10
#